data_AF-A0A7R9IRY0-F1
#
_entry.id   AF-A0A7R9IRY0-F1
#
_cell.length_a   1.000
_cell.length_b   1.000
_cell.length_c   1.000
_cell.angle_alpha   90.00
_cell.angle_beta   90.00
_cell.angle_gamma   90.00
#
_symmetry.space_group_name_H-M   'P 1'
#
loop_
_entity.id
_entity.type
_entity.pdbx_description
1 polymer ?
#
loop_
_entity_poly.entity_id
_entity_poly.type
_entity_poly.pdbx_seq_one_letter_code
_entity_poly.pdbx_strand_id
1 'polypeptide(L)' 'MAKILNKDPATYQRERDAFIRDLQHFHETRGTPFRKIPKINGHEIDLYLLYVLVTAHGGWVKV' A
#
# COMPACT_ATOMS: atom_id res chain seq x y z
N MET A 1 4.77 -6.34 10.24
CA MET A 1 5.61 -6.76 9.09
C MET A 1 4.94 -7.93 8.42
N ALA A 2 4.90 -7.93 7.09
CA ALA A 2 4.14 -8.86 6.27
C ALA A 2 4.68 -10.30 6.31
N LYS A 3 4.54 -10.96 7.46
CA LYS A 3 4.81 -12.39 7.64
C LYS A 3 4.09 -13.22 6.59
N ILE A 4 2.94 -12.74 6.11
CA ILE A 4 2.14 -13.37 5.05
C ILE A 4 2.80 -13.33 3.66
N LEU A 5 3.72 -12.40 3.40
CA LEU A 5 4.36 -12.23 2.09
C LEU A 5 5.74 -12.92 2.01
N ASN A 6 6.24 -13.53 3.09
CA ASN A 6 7.56 -14.17 3.15
C ASN A 6 8.72 -13.27 2.67
N LYS A 7 8.62 -11.96 2.90
CA LYS A 7 9.69 -10.98 2.59
C LYS A 7 10.48 -10.64 3.84
N ASP A 8 11.80 -10.49 3.70
CA ASP A 8 12.62 -9.94 4.78
C ASP A 8 12.22 -8.48 5.06
N PRO A 9 12.43 -7.97 6.30
CA PRO A 9 11.98 -6.63 6.67
C PRO A 9 12.55 -5.50 5.79
N ALA A 10 13.80 -5.62 5.34
CA ALA A 10 14.44 -4.58 4.54
C ALA A 10 13.88 -4.54 3.12
N THR A 11 13.64 -5.70 2.52
CA THR A 11 13.00 -5.79 1.21
C THR A 11 11.56 -5.31 1.26
N TYR A 12 10.81 -5.71 2.28
CA TYR A 12 9.43 -5.24 2.45
C TYR A 12 9.36 -3.71 2.58
N GLN A 13 10.22 -3.12 3.41
CA GLN A 13 10.24 -1.68 3.62
C GLN A 13 10.58 -0.92 2.33
N ARG A 14 11.57 -1.40 1.56
CA ARG A 14 11.97 -0.79 0.28
C ARG A 14 10.82 -0.77 -0.73
N GLU A 15 10.13 -1.89 -0.88
CA GLU A 15 9.00 -2.01 -1.81
C GLU A 15 7.79 -1.19 -1.35
N ARG A 16 7.49 -1.20 -0.05
CA ARG A 16 6.44 -0.37 0.53
C ARG A 16 6.70 1.11 0.24
N ASP A 17 7.93 1.58 0.48
CA ASP A 17 8.27 2.98 0.25
C ASP A 17 8.22 3.34 -1.24
N ALA A 18 8.63 2.43 -2.13
CA ALA A 18 8.48 2.62 -3.57
C ALA A 18 7.00 2.75 -3.97
N PHE A 19 6.16 1.81 -3.52
CA PHE A 19 4.73 1.83 -3.77
C PHE A 19 4.07 3.14 -3.31
N ILE A 20 4.40 3.62 -2.10
CA ILE A 20 3.84 4.88 -1.58
C ILE A 20 4.28 6.08 -2.42
N ARG A 21 5.56 6.16 -2.81
CA ARG A 21 6.04 7.26 -3.68
C ARG A 21 5.32 7.28 -5.01
N ASP A 22 5.18 6.13 -5.66
CA ASP A 22 4.52 6.02 -6.96
C ASP A 22 3.03 6.39 -6.85
N LEU A 23 2.37 5.94 -5.77
CA LEU A 23 0.97 6.27 -5.51
C LEU A 23 0.78 7.77 -5.25
N GLN A 24 1.68 8.41 -4.48
CA GLN A 24 1.66 9.85 -4.26
C GLN A 24 1.82 10.62 -5.57
N HIS A 25 2.82 10.25 -6.37
CA HIS A 25 3.04 10.86 -7.67
C HIS A 25 1.83 10.70 -8.61
N PHE A 26 1.23 9.51 -8.66
CA PHE A 26 0.01 9.28 -9.43
C PHE A 26 -1.12 10.24 -9.01
N HIS A 27 -1.35 10.39 -7.71
CA HIS A 27 -2.39 11.28 -7.20
C HIS A 27 -2.09 12.77 -7.43
N GLU A 28 -0.82 13.18 -7.34
CA GLU A 28 -0.38 14.54 -7.67
C GLU A 28 -0.66 14.89 -9.13
N THR A 29 -0.26 14.02 -10.06
CA THR A 29 -0.48 14.23 -11.52
C THR A 29 -1.96 14.27 -11.90
N ARG A 30 -2.85 13.73 -11.06
CA ARG A 30 -4.30 13.69 -11.26
C ARG A 30 -5.06 14.79 -10.52
N GLY A 31 -4.37 15.68 -9.79
CA GLY A 31 -5.01 16.74 -9.01
C GLY A 31 -5.74 16.24 -7.75
N THR A 32 -5.43 15.04 -7.27
CA THR A 32 -6.01 14.44 -6.05
C THR A 32 -4.94 14.07 -5.02
N PRO A 33 -4.00 14.98 -4.68
CA PRO A 33 -2.86 14.65 -3.82
C PRO A 33 -3.32 14.19 -2.43
N PHE A 34 -2.73 13.09 -1.92
CA PHE A 34 -2.90 12.68 -0.53
C PHE A 34 -1.59 12.85 0.24
N ARG A 35 -1.65 13.62 1.33
CA ARG A 35 -0.46 13.97 2.14
C ARG A 35 -0.26 13.09 3.36
N LYS A 36 -1.29 12.31 3.73
CA LYS A 36 -1.28 11.44 4.91
C LYS A 36 -1.78 10.06 4.52
N ILE A 37 -1.15 9.04 5.10
CA ILE A 37 -1.65 7.67 5.00
C ILE A 37 -3.03 7.60 5.68
N PRO A 38 -4.04 6.98 5.03
CA PRO A 38 -5.36 6.85 5.63
C PRO A 38 -5.31 5.99 6.89
N LYS A 39 -6.23 6.29 7.82
CA LYS A 39 -6.34 5.61 9.11
C LYS A 39 -7.71 5.00 9.28
N ILE A 40 -7.77 3.79 9.86
CA ILE A 40 -9.01 3.16 10.32
C ILE A 40 -8.89 3.00 11.84
N ASN A 41 -9.87 3.52 12.58
CA ASN A 41 -9.85 3.54 14.05
C ASN A 41 -8.55 4.13 14.64
N GLY A 42 -7.98 5.15 13.98
CA GLY A 42 -6.73 5.80 14.41
C GLY A 42 -5.43 5.07 14.00
N HIS A 43 -5.52 3.87 13.43
CA HIS A 43 -4.37 3.09 12.97
C HIS A 43 -4.07 3.34 11.49
N GLU A 44 -2.82 3.60 11.16
CA GLU A 44 -2.38 3.75 9.77
C GLU A 44 -2.53 2.44 8.99
N ILE A 45 -3.09 2.55 7.80
CA ILE A 45 -3.25 1.42 6.90
C ILE A 45 -1.98 1.25 6.07
N ASP A 46 -1.46 0.03 6.07
CA ASP A 46 -0.42 -0.37 5.14
C ASP A 46 -1.02 -0.58 3.74
N LEU A 47 -1.06 0.50 2.95
CA LEU A 47 -1.64 0.51 1.61
C LEU A 47 -0.95 -0.48 0.67
N TYR A 48 0.35 -0.70 0.84
CA TYR A 48 1.09 -1.69 0.05
C TYR A 48 0.61 -3.10 0.37
N LEU A 49 0.53 -3.46 1.66
CA LEU A 49 0.00 -4.77 2.06
C LEU A 49 -1.44 -4.98 1.58
N LEU A 50 -2.29 -3.97 1.75
CA LEU A 50 -3.67 -4.02 1.31
C LEU A 50 -3.77 -4.32 -0.19
N TYR A 51 -3.02 -3.58 -1.01
CA TYR A 51 -2.97 -3.80 -2.46
C TYR A 51 -2.53 -5.22 -2.80
N VAL A 52 -1.43 -5.71 -2.20
CA VAL A 52 -0.92 -7.06 -2.47
C VAL A 52 -1.93 -8.13 -2.09
N LEU A 53 -2.59 -8.00 -0.93
CA LEU A 53 -3.58 -8.99 -0.50
C LEU A 53 -4.80 -9.00 -1.42
N VAL A 54 -5.39 -7.84 -1.70
CA VAL A 54 -6.57 -7.76 -2.57
C VAL A 54 -6.26 -8.31 -3.96
N THR A 55 -5.11 -7.97 -4.54
CA THR A 55 -4.71 -8.49 -5.85
C THR A 55 -4.44 -10.00 -5.82
N ALA A 56 -3.80 -10.52 -4.77
CA ALA A 56 -3.59 -11.97 -4.57
C ALA A 56 -4.93 -12.73 -4.41
N HIS A 57 -5.95 -12.12 -3.82
CA HIS A 57 -7.28 -12.70 -3.69
C HIS A 57 -8.12 -12.62 -4.99
N GLY A 58 -7.57 -12.05 -6.06
CA GLY A 58 -8.19 -11.96 -7.39
C GLY A 58 -8.79 -10.59 -7.70
N GLY A 59 -8.37 -9.56 -6.98
CA GLY A 59 -8.74 -8.16 -7.22
C GLY A 59 -10.06 -7.76 -6.58
N TRP A 60 -10.31 -6.45 -6.56
CA TRP A 60 -11.47 -5.85 -5.89
C TRP A 60 -12.81 -6.40 -6.39
N VAL A 61 -12.92 -6.75 -7.68
CA VAL A 61 -14.19 -7.26 -8.24
C VAL A 61 -14.59 -8.60 -7.63
N LYS A 62 -13.62 -9.36 -7.12
CA LYS A 62 -13.82 -10.71 -6.56
C LYS A 62 -13.91 -10.71 -5.02
N VAL A 63 -13.38 -9.68 -4.35
CA VAL A 63 -13.30 -9.55 -2.88
C VAL A 63 -14.43 -8.67 -2.38
#